data_AF-A0A969STC5-F1
#
_entry.id   AF-A0A969STC5-F1
#
_cell.length_a   1.000
_cell.length_b   1.000
_cell.length_c   1.000
_cell.angle_alpha   90.00
_cell.angle_beta   90.00
_cell.angle_gamma   90.00
#
_symmetry.space_group_name_H-M   'P 1'
#
loop_
_entity.id
_entity.type
_entity.pdbx_description
1 polymer ?
#
loop_
_entity_poly.entity_id
_entity_poly.type
_entity_poly.pdbx_seq_one_letter_code
_entity_poly.pdbx_strand_id
1 'polypeptide(L)'
;MKYQFPTITHIDQLRKALADRSEFIFAEREGYVIANYLVNLIDTFPEANTGDDELDEAYRLRREARGIIFCATTGKVIARRYHKFFNLGREG
;
A
#
# COMPACT_ATOMS: atom_id res chain seq x y z
N MET A 1 -10.53 -15.07 -8.00
CA MET A 1 -9.96 -15.06 -6.64
C MET A 1 -10.69 -13.99 -5.82
N LYS A 2 -11.31 -14.33 -4.68
CA LYS A 2 -11.91 -13.32 -3.79
C LYS A 2 -10.74 -12.62 -3.07
N TYR A 3 -10.26 -11.50 -3.62
CA TYR A 3 -9.24 -10.69 -2.95
C TYR A 3 -9.82 -10.20 -1.62
N GLN A 4 -9.27 -10.67 -0.50
CA GLN A 4 -9.63 -10.13 0.80
C GLN A 4 -8.77 -8.90 1.06
N PHE A 5 -9.44 -7.76 1.17
CA PHE A 5 -8.79 -6.52 1.55
C PHE A 5 -8.19 -6.67 2.96
N PRO A 6 -6.91 -6.35 3.16
CA PRO A 6 -6.32 -6.44 4.49
C PRO A 6 -6.93 -5.39 5.43
N THR A 7 -7.03 -5.78 6.70
CA THR A 7 -7.52 -4.89 7.77
C THR A 7 -6.38 -3.97 8.24
N ILE A 8 -6.19 -2.88 7.50
CA ILE A 8 -5.31 -1.79 7.92
C ILE A 8 -6.10 -0.84 8.81
N THR A 9 -5.66 -0.69 10.06
CA THR A 9 -6.23 0.26 11.02
C THR A 9 -5.25 1.37 11.38
N HIS A 10 -3.95 1.08 11.33
CA HIS A 10 -2.89 2.01 11.73
C HIS A 10 -1.75 2.06 10.71
N ILE A 11 -1.10 3.24 10.60
CA ILE A 11 0.02 3.48 9.69
C ILE A 11 1.22 2.55 9.96
N ASP A 12 1.43 2.13 11.21
CA ASP A 12 2.58 1.28 11.57
C ASP A 12 2.53 -0.10 10.94
N GLN A 13 1.33 -0.65 10.69
CA GLN A 13 1.19 -1.90 9.94
C GLN A 13 1.78 -1.75 8.53
N LEU A 14 1.54 -0.59 7.90
CA LEU A 14 2.08 -0.29 6.58
C LEU A 14 3.58 -0.01 6.66
N ARG A 15 4.06 0.76 7.64
CA ARG A 15 5.49 1.02 7.83
C ARG A 15 6.28 -0.28 8.01
N LYS A 16 5.76 -1.23 8.80
CA LYS A 16 6.39 -2.54 8.99
C LYS A 16 6.46 -3.34 7.68
N ALA A 17 5.36 -3.38 6.91
CA ALA A 17 5.30 -4.13 5.65
C ALA A 17 6.18 -3.52 4.52
N LEU A 18 6.54 -2.23 4.66
CA LEU A 18 7.30 -1.44 3.70
C LEU A 18 8.73 -1.11 4.14
N ALA A 19 9.15 -1.53 5.34
CA ALA A 19 10.42 -1.10 5.94
C ALA A 19 11.64 -1.38 5.04
N ASP A 20 11.63 -2.52 4.34
CA ASP A 20 12.72 -2.96 3.46
C ASP A 20 12.58 -2.46 2.00
N ARG A 21 11.68 -1.51 1.74
CA ARG A 21 11.27 -1.11 0.39
C ARG A 21 11.30 0.40 0.21
N SER A 22 12.39 0.90 -0.37
CA SER A 22 12.61 2.33 -0.64
C SER A 22 11.73 2.91 -1.77
N GLU A 23 11.02 2.06 -2.52
CA GLU A 23 10.08 2.50 -3.56
C GLU A 23 8.81 3.14 -3.00
N PHE A 24 8.49 2.87 -1.72
CA PHE A 24 7.34 3.43 -1.03
C PHE A 24 7.73 4.68 -0.25
N ILE A 25 6.83 5.66 -0.27
CA ILE A 25 6.99 6.93 0.41
C ILE A 25 5.80 7.20 1.31
N PHE A 26 6.09 7.76 2.48
CA PHE A 26 5.09 8.35 3.36
C PHE A 26 5.21 9.87 3.24
N ALA A 27 4.29 10.47 2.50
CA ALA A 27 4.23 11.91 2.33
C ALA A 27 3.39 12.54 3.44
N GLU A 28 4.05 13.26 4.34
CA GLU A 28 3.38 14.02 5.39
C GLU A 28 2.83 15.35 4.85
N ARG A 29 1.62 15.69 5.26
CA ARG A 29 0.89 16.93 4.95
C ARG A 29 0.26 17.46 6.23
N GLU A 30 -0.26 18.68 6.19
CA GLU A 30 -0.93 19.26 7.35
C GLU A 30 -2.14 18.41 7.78
N GLY A 31 -1.97 17.68 8.90
CA GLY A 31 -3.00 16.86 9.53
C GLY A 31 -3.09 15.41 9.05
N TYR A 32 -2.40 15.00 7.98
CA TYR A 32 -2.49 13.64 7.45
C TYR A 32 -1.21 13.15 6.77
N VAL A 33 -1.05 11.83 6.69
CA VAL A 33 0.04 11.14 6.02
C VAL A 33 -0.53 10.31 4.88
N ILE A 34 0.05 10.44 3.68
CA ILE A 34 -0.33 9.63 2.52
C ILE A 34 0.78 8.61 2.27
N ALA A 35 0.44 7.32 2.25
CA ALA A 35 1.34 6.30 1.74
C ALA A 35 1.17 6.14 0.22
N ASN A 36 2.26 6.26 -0.52
CA ASN A 36 2.33 6.12 -1.97
C ASN A 36 3.58 5.34 -2.36
N TYR A 37 3.73 5.06 -3.64
CA TYR A 37 4.96 4.55 -4.24
C TYR A 37 5.44 5.51 -5.35
N LEU A 38 6.76 5.57 -5.55
CA LEU A 38 7.39 6.43 -6.55
C LEU A 38 7.49 5.73 -7.92
N VAL A 39 7.88 4.46 -7.92
CA VAL A 39 8.11 3.67 -9.14
C VAL A 39 7.41 2.33 -8.97
N ASN A 40 6.72 1.89 -10.02
CA ASN A 40 6.28 0.50 -10.14
C ASN A 40 7.41 -0.32 -10.73
N LEU A 41 8.06 -1.15 -9.91
CA LEU A 41 8.95 -2.20 -10.38
C LEU A 41 8.15 -3.49 -10.67
N ILE A 42 8.74 -4.41 -11.42
CA ILE A 42 8.14 -5.73 -11.71
C ILE A 42 7.69 -6.46 -10.43
N ASP A 43 8.46 -6.29 -9.35
CA ASP A 43 8.22 -6.94 -8.05
C ASP A 43 7.59 -6.01 -6.99
N THR A 44 7.04 -4.86 -7.37
CA THR A 44 6.41 -3.94 -6.40
C THR A 44 5.09 -4.49 -5.86
N PHE A 45 4.35 -5.27 -6.66
CA PHE A 45 3.08 -5.91 -6.26
C PHE A 45 3.03 -7.41 -6.60
N PRO A 46 3.83 -8.24 -5.94
CA PRO A 46 3.82 -9.69 -6.17
C PRO A 46 2.48 -10.31 -5.76
N GLU A 47 2.20 -11.49 -6.29
CA GLU A 47 1.02 -12.27 -5.89
C GLU A 47 1.20 -12.79 -4.46
N ALA A 48 0.19 -12.56 -3.63
CA ALA A 48 0.11 -13.09 -2.26
C ALA A 48 -0.37 -14.55 -2.29
N ASN A 49 0.47 -15.42 -2.85
CA ASN A 49 0.27 -16.86 -2.91
C ASN A 49 1.63 -17.58 -2.83
N THR A 50 2.43 -17.19 -1.84
CA THR A 50 3.76 -17.74 -1.62
C THR A 50 3.73 -18.98 -0.73
N GLY A 51 2.61 -19.24 -0.05
CA GLY A 51 2.48 -20.29 0.95
C GLY A 51 3.00 -19.89 2.34
N ASP A 52 3.48 -18.66 2.48
CA ASP A 52 3.87 -18.03 3.74
C ASP A 52 2.84 -16.93 4.08
N ASP A 53 2.11 -17.12 5.19
CA ASP A 53 1.01 -16.23 5.58
C ASP A 53 1.47 -14.80 5.91
N GLU A 54 2.65 -14.65 6.52
CA GLU A 54 3.22 -13.34 6.88
C GLU A 54 3.69 -12.58 5.63
N LEU A 55 4.32 -13.29 4.69
CA LEU A 55 4.75 -12.73 3.42
C LEU A 55 3.56 -12.33 2.55
N ASP A 56 2.54 -13.19 2.48
CA ASP A 56 1.30 -12.94 1.76
C ASP A 56 0.49 -11.79 2.38
N GLU A 57 0.51 -11.63 3.70
CA GLU A 57 -0.03 -10.43 4.37
C GLU A 57 0.75 -9.17 3.97
N ALA A 58 2.08 -9.19 4.02
CA ALA A 58 2.90 -8.05 3.60
C ALA A 58 2.63 -7.66 2.13
N TYR A 59 2.46 -8.65 1.24
CA TYR A 59 2.13 -8.42 -0.17
C TYR A 59 0.75 -7.82 -0.37
N ARG A 60 -0.24 -8.24 0.42
CA ARG A 60 -1.57 -7.62 0.45
C ARG A 60 -1.51 -6.18 0.94
N LEU A 61 -0.77 -5.91 2.02
CA LEU A 61 -0.59 -4.57 2.58
C LEU A 61 0.11 -3.61 1.61
N ARG A 62 1.11 -4.09 0.85
CA ARG A 62 1.80 -3.30 -0.17
C ARG A 62 0.84 -2.76 -1.23
N ARG A 63 -0.11 -3.58 -1.69
CA ARG A 63 -1.11 -3.16 -2.70
C ARG A 63 -1.96 -1.98 -2.24
N GLU A 64 -2.15 -1.82 -0.93
CA GLU A 64 -2.89 -0.73 -0.32
C GLU A 64 -2.05 0.56 -0.16
N ALA A 65 -0.71 0.49 -0.27
CA ALA A 65 0.21 1.64 -0.21
C ALA A 65 0.18 2.50 -1.50
N ARG A 66 -1.02 2.70 -2.03
CA ARG A 66 -1.35 3.39 -3.28
C ARG A 66 -2.33 4.53 -3.03
N GLY A 67 -2.01 5.38 -2.05
CA GLY A 67 -2.81 6.55 -1.71
C GLY A 67 -3.76 6.37 -0.53
N ILE A 68 -3.52 5.35 0.30
CA ILE A 68 -4.15 5.26 1.64
C ILE A 68 -3.69 6.45 2.49
N ILE A 69 -4.62 7.02 3.24
CA ILE A 69 -4.43 8.23 4.03
C ILE A 69 -4.62 7.90 5.51
N PHE A 70 -3.67 8.34 6.32
CA PHE A 70 -3.68 8.21 7.77
C PHE A 70 -3.73 9.58 8.44
N CYS A 71 -4.30 9.63 9.63
CA CYS A 71 -4.25 10.81 10.48
C CYS A 71 -2.83 11.00 11.02
N ALA A 72 -2.25 12.18 10.85
CA ALA A 72 -0.90 12.44 11.34
C ALA A 72 -0.80 12.36 12.87
N THR A 73 -1.87 12.75 13.58
CA THR A 73 -1.89 12.78 15.06
C THR A 73 -2.20 11.42 15.67
N THR A 74 -3.07 10.62 15.06
CA THR A 74 -3.55 9.36 15.65
C THR A 74 -3.07 8.12 14.92
N GLY A 75 -2.44 8.27 13.74
CA GLY A 75 -2.00 7.18 12.87
C GLY A 75 -3.12 6.31 12.28
N LYS A 76 -4.39 6.59 12.61
CA LYS A 76 -5.55 5.84 12.13
C LYS A 76 -5.85 6.10 10.67
N VAL A 77 -6.40 5.12 9.97
CA VAL A 77 -6.88 5.28 8.59
C VAL A 77 -7.99 6.33 8.54
N ILE A 78 -7.77 7.39 7.75
CA ILE A 78 -8.78 8.41 7.43
C ILE A 78 -9.55 8.00 6.18
N ALA A 79 -8.84 7.55 5.15
CA ALA A 79 -9.44 7.22 3.86
C ALA A 79 -8.61 6.19 3.09
N ARG A 80 -9.29 5.32 2.35
CA ARG A 80 -8.70 4.43 1.34
C ARG A 80 -9.12 4.94 -0.04
N ARG A 81 -8.18 5.50 -0.80
CA ARG A 81 -8.47 5.92 -2.18
C ARG A 81 -8.52 4.70 -3.09
N TYR A 82 -9.45 4.70 -4.04
CA TYR A 82 -9.54 3.64 -5.05
C TYR A 82 -8.21 3.52 -5.80
N HIS A 83 -7.78 2.28 -6.04
CA HIS A 83 -6.62 1.96 -6.86
C HIS A 83 -6.71 2.70 -8.20
N LYS A 84 -5.67 3.48 -8.57
CA LYS A 84 -5.52 4.08 -9.92
C LYS A 84 -5.84 3.02 -10.99
N PHE A 85 -6.83 3.27 -11.83
CA PHE A 85 -7.09 2.45 -13.00
C PHE A 85 -5.93 2.65 -14.00
N PHE A 86 -5.49 1.58 -14.66
CA PHE A 86 -4.64 1.71 -15.85
C PHE A 86 -5.58 1.92 -17.04
N ASN A 87 -5.34 2.97 -17.84
CA ASN A 87 -6.09 3.15 -19.08
C ASN A 87 -5.79 1.97 -20.01
N LEU A 88 -6.82 1.29 -20.49
CA LEU A 88 -6.68 0.28 -21.54
C LEU A 88 -6.17 0.99 -22.82
N GLY A 89 -4.97 0.65 -23.29
CA GLY A 89 -4.48 1.09 -24.61
C GLY A 89 -3.26 2.03 -24.66
N ARG A 90 -2.24 1.86 -23.80
CA ARG A 90 -0.89 2.39 -24.11
C ARG A 90 0.15 1.28 -24.10
N GLU A 91 0.19 0.54 -25.20
CA GLU A 91 1.43 0.00 -25.75
C GLU A 91 2.18 1.17 -26.41
N GLY A 92 3.46 1.30 -26.12
CA GLY A 92 4.38 2.23 -26.78
C GLY A 92 5.74 1.57 -26.84
#